data_AF-A0A6A6YXM3-F1
#
_entry.id   AF-A0A6A6YXM3-F1
#
_cell.length_a   1.000
_cell.length_b   1.000
_cell.length_c   1.000
_cell.angle_alpha   90.00
_cell.angle_beta   90.00
_cell.angle_gamma   90.00
#
_symmetry.space_group_name_H-M   'P 1'
#
loop_
_entity.id
_entity.type
_entity.pdbx_description
1 polymer ?
#
loop_
_entity_poly.entity_id
_entity_poly.type
_entity_poly.pdbx_seq_one_letter_code
_entity_poly.pdbx_strand_id
1 'polypeptide(L)'
;MTYRDPGPDDDSYPVCEEARDILMKYEQTPRSQHLPRGPIAYYPRSDIIHVLTEGSRARKVFLCSCWKCRKQAGRQGGFDNRKSRWDERELLGDFATIYALLIYLRCPGLISSFRQNGLSLSKGYLSHDQLEFLDRCDDLTALQAKNIRNEILRSRYQFHVRKFSKRNEIIILDEKETLPIQEDQDAAGKGDFGEVYPFNVAFEYQDESLKSYQRA
;
A
#
# COMPACT_ATOMS: atom_id res chain seq x y z
N MET A 1 -39.45 -14.82 -10.16
CA MET A 1 -38.09 -14.64 -10.70
C MET A 1 -37.10 -15.13 -9.66
N THR A 2 -36.63 -16.36 -9.79
CA THR A 2 -35.66 -16.99 -8.89
C THR A 2 -34.27 -16.52 -9.28
N TYR A 3 -33.61 -15.77 -8.38
CA TYR A 3 -32.21 -15.39 -8.52
C TYR A 3 -31.37 -16.66 -8.46
N ARG A 4 -30.83 -17.10 -9.61
CA ARG A 4 -29.84 -18.18 -9.64
C ARG A 4 -28.55 -17.61 -9.07
N ASP A 5 -28.16 -18.12 -7.91
CA ASP A 5 -26.83 -17.93 -7.35
C ASP A 5 -25.81 -18.46 -8.40
N PRO A 6 -24.90 -17.64 -8.93
CA PRO A 6 -23.89 -18.16 -9.83
C PRO A 6 -22.97 -19.07 -9.01
N GLY A 7 -22.93 -20.33 -9.43
CA GLY A 7 -22.15 -21.40 -8.81
C GLY A 7 -20.65 -21.09 -8.71
N PRO A 8 -19.90 -21.92 -7.98
CA PRO A 8 -18.48 -21.73 -7.80
C PRO A 8 -17.74 -22.03 -9.11
N ASP A 9 -16.66 -21.28 -9.31
CA ASP A 9 -15.56 -21.58 -10.24
C ASP A 9 -15.85 -21.35 -11.74
N ASP A 10 -15.83 -20.07 -12.12
CA ASP A 10 -15.26 -19.72 -13.42
C ASP A 10 -13.74 -19.91 -13.26
N ASP A 11 -13.15 -20.91 -13.93
CA ASP A 11 -11.71 -21.26 -13.92
C ASP A 11 -10.77 -20.12 -14.41
N SER A 12 -11.33 -18.95 -14.66
CA SER A 12 -10.62 -17.71 -14.91
C SER A 12 -9.74 -17.31 -13.72
N TYR A 13 -8.45 -17.07 -13.99
CA TYR A 13 -7.53 -16.47 -13.01
C TYR A 13 -8.16 -15.22 -12.39
N PRO A 14 -8.35 -15.15 -11.05
CA PRO A 14 -9.09 -14.05 -10.46
C PRO A 14 -8.43 -12.70 -10.71
N VAL A 15 -9.20 -11.70 -11.15
CA VAL A 15 -8.68 -10.35 -11.45
C VAL A 15 -7.94 -9.72 -10.25
N CYS A 16 -8.31 -10.09 -9.02
CA CYS A 16 -7.58 -9.65 -7.83
C CYS A 16 -6.16 -10.23 -7.72
N GLU A 17 -5.94 -11.48 -8.13
CA GLU A 17 -4.62 -12.11 -8.14
C GLU A 17 -3.81 -11.61 -9.34
N GLU A 18 -4.44 -11.41 -10.51
CA GLU A 18 -3.79 -10.74 -11.65
C GLU A 18 -3.30 -9.33 -11.29
N ALA A 19 -4.12 -8.53 -10.63
CA ALA A 19 -3.72 -7.20 -10.20
C ALA A 19 -2.57 -7.22 -9.20
N ARG A 20 -2.52 -8.23 -8.33
CA ARG A 20 -1.41 -8.44 -7.41
C ARG A 20 -0.13 -8.76 -8.16
N ASP A 21 -0.17 -9.67 -9.13
CA ASP A 21 1.02 -10.05 -9.90
C ASP A 21 1.56 -8.88 -10.73
N ILE A 22 0.67 -8.04 -11.26
CA ILE A 22 1.06 -6.82 -11.96
C ILE A 22 1.70 -5.84 -10.97
N LEU A 23 1.07 -5.59 -9.82
CA LEU A 23 1.61 -4.70 -8.78
C LEU A 23 3.02 -5.11 -8.35
N MET A 24 3.27 -6.41 -8.17
CA MET A 24 4.59 -6.94 -7.80
C MET A 24 5.69 -6.63 -8.82
N LYS A 25 5.36 -6.36 -10.09
CA LYS A 25 6.34 -5.96 -11.12
C LYS A 25 6.80 -4.50 -11.00
N TYR A 26 6.10 -3.70 -10.21
CA TYR A 26 6.38 -2.27 -10.00
C TYR A 26 7.04 -2.01 -8.64
N GLU A 27 7.56 -3.04 -7.98
CA GLU A 27 8.37 -2.84 -6.78
C GLU A 27 9.71 -2.18 -7.13
N GLN A 28 10.12 -1.22 -6.31
CA GLN A 28 11.41 -0.56 -6.43
C GLN A 28 12.27 -0.90 -5.22
N THR A 29 13.54 -1.14 -5.47
CA THR A 29 14.52 -1.48 -4.43
C THR A 29 15.45 -0.29 -4.22
N PRO A 30 15.62 0.20 -2.98
CA PRO A 30 16.63 1.20 -2.67
C PRO A 30 18.02 0.72 -3.07
N ARG A 31 18.89 1.64 -3.46
CA ARG A 31 20.29 1.34 -3.74
C ARG A 31 21.15 2.03 -2.70
N SER A 32 21.63 1.28 -1.73
CA SER A 32 22.68 1.73 -0.80
C SER A 32 23.25 0.51 -0.08
N GLN A 33 24.56 0.51 0.11
CA GLN A 33 25.25 -0.54 0.87
C GLN A 33 25.25 -0.26 2.38
N HIS A 34 24.83 0.94 2.77
CA HIS A 34 24.91 1.45 4.13
C HIS A 34 23.55 1.46 4.85
N LEU A 35 22.51 0.87 4.24
CA LEU A 35 21.20 0.75 4.87
C LEU A 35 21.24 -0.24 6.05
N PRO A 36 20.68 0.09 7.22
CA PRO A 36 20.77 -0.74 8.43
C PRO A 36 20.27 -2.18 8.29
N ARG A 37 19.34 -2.44 7.36
CA ARG A 37 18.74 -3.77 7.12
C ARG A 37 18.86 -4.25 5.68
N GLY A 38 19.75 -3.62 4.91
CA GLY A 38 19.76 -3.78 3.46
C GLY A 38 18.50 -3.16 2.81
N PRO A 39 18.39 -3.27 1.49
CA PRO A 39 17.33 -2.58 0.76
C PRO A 39 16.00 -3.34 0.89
N ILE A 40 14.99 -2.66 1.45
CA ILE A 40 13.60 -3.16 1.49
C ILE A 40 12.86 -2.57 0.28
N ALA A 41 12.26 -3.43 -0.54
CA ALA A 41 11.47 -2.97 -1.68
C ALA A 41 10.25 -2.14 -1.24
N TYR A 42 9.84 -1.19 -2.07
CA TYR A 42 8.68 -0.34 -1.87
C TYR A 42 7.91 -0.12 -3.17
N TYR A 43 6.68 0.35 -3.05
CA TYR A 43 5.77 0.60 -4.16
C TYR A 43 5.47 2.11 -4.22
N PRO A 44 6.04 2.83 -5.19
CA PRO A 44 5.76 4.24 -5.34
C PRO A 44 4.29 4.53 -5.58
N ARG A 45 3.84 5.67 -5.06
CA ARG A 45 2.44 6.05 -5.19
C ARG A 45 2.08 6.26 -6.65
N SER A 46 2.98 6.87 -7.41
CA SER A 46 2.85 7.08 -8.85
C SER A 46 2.60 5.75 -9.60
N ASP A 47 3.43 4.74 -9.34
CA ASP A 47 3.32 3.40 -9.91
C ASP A 47 2.04 2.67 -9.46
N ILE A 48 1.67 2.78 -8.17
CA ILE A 48 0.40 2.25 -7.66
C ILE A 48 -0.79 2.84 -8.44
N ILE A 49 -0.80 4.16 -8.66
CA ILE A 49 -1.87 4.82 -9.41
C ILE A 49 -1.90 4.34 -10.84
N HIS A 50 -0.75 4.21 -11.49
CA HIS A 50 -0.65 3.67 -12.83
C HIS A 50 -1.26 2.26 -12.92
N VAL A 51 -0.85 1.35 -12.03
CA VAL A 51 -1.38 -0.02 -11.97
C VAL A 51 -2.89 -0.02 -11.69
N LEU A 52 -3.40 0.83 -10.80
CA LEU A 52 -4.82 0.83 -10.44
C LEU A 52 -5.71 1.44 -11.53
N THR A 53 -5.21 2.39 -12.31
CA THR A 53 -5.96 3.07 -13.38
C THR A 53 -5.97 2.28 -14.69
N GLU A 54 -4.86 1.66 -15.05
CA GLU A 54 -4.72 0.94 -16.31
C GLU A 54 -5.78 -0.16 -16.46
N GLY A 55 -6.49 -0.17 -17.58
CA GLY A 55 -7.54 -1.16 -17.86
C GLY A 55 -8.69 -1.19 -16.84
N SER A 56 -8.91 -0.08 -16.11
CA SER A 56 -9.87 0.02 -15.00
C SER A 56 -9.67 -1.04 -13.91
N ARG A 57 -8.41 -1.40 -13.65
CA ARG A 57 -8.04 -2.51 -12.75
C ARG A 57 -8.61 -2.33 -11.35
N ALA A 58 -8.56 -1.14 -10.78
CA ALA A 58 -9.15 -0.85 -9.47
C ALA A 58 -10.64 -1.23 -9.42
N ARG A 59 -11.42 -0.87 -10.45
CA ARG A 59 -12.84 -1.21 -10.53
C ARG A 59 -13.06 -2.71 -10.67
N LYS A 60 -12.27 -3.38 -11.50
CA LYS A 60 -12.38 -4.84 -11.70
C LYS A 60 -12.05 -5.61 -10.42
N VAL A 61 -10.99 -5.22 -9.71
CA VAL A 61 -10.63 -5.83 -8.41
C VAL A 61 -11.71 -5.55 -7.38
N PHE A 62 -12.23 -4.33 -7.32
CA PHE A 62 -13.26 -3.95 -6.36
C PHE A 62 -14.53 -4.78 -6.55
N LEU A 63 -14.89 -5.07 -7.80
CA LEU A 63 -16.04 -5.91 -8.16
C LEU A 63 -15.68 -7.39 -8.31
N CYS A 64 -14.48 -7.82 -7.92
CA CYS A 64 -14.05 -9.20 -8.08
C CYS A 64 -15.02 -10.17 -7.37
N SER A 65 -15.49 -11.17 -8.11
CA SER A 65 -16.48 -12.17 -7.67
C SER A 65 -15.84 -13.39 -7.02
N CYS A 66 -14.51 -13.46 -6.92
CA CYS A 66 -13.85 -14.61 -6.29
C CYS A 66 -14.29 -14.76 -4.83
N TRP A 67 -14.26 -16.00 -4.32
CA TRP A 67 -14.71 -16.33 -2.97
C TRP A 67 -14.07 -15.44 -1.89
N LYS A 68 -12.74 -15.22 -1.96
CA LYS A 68 -12.01 -14.38 -0.99
C LYS A 68 -12.53 -12.93 -0.97
N CYS A 69 -12.66 -12.32 -2.15
CA CYS A 69 -13.13 -10.94 -2.28
C CYS A 69 -14.59 -10.79 -1.81
N ARG A 70 -15.47 -11.72 -2.20
CA ARG A 70 -16.88 -11.71 -1.76
C ARG A 70 -17.01 -11.86 -0.24
N LYS A 71 -16.19 -12.72 0.35
CA LYS A 71 -16.16 -12.95 1.81
C LYS A 71 -15.68 -11.71 2.55
N GLN A 72 -14.62 -11.06 2.08
CA GLN A 72 -14.04 -9.90 2.77
C GLN A 72 -14.78 -8.58 2.53
N ALA A 73 -15.65 -8.52 1.50
CA ALA A 73 -16.34 -7.30 1.11
C ALA A 73 -17.31 -6.73 2.16
N GLY A 74 -17.64 -7.52 3.20
CA GLY A 74 -18.59 -7.14 4.25
C GLY A 74 -19.99 -6.96 3.67
N ARG A 75 -20.77 -8.03 3.62
CA ARG A 75 -22.15 -7.98 3.10
C ARG A 75 -23.06 -7.25 4.09
N GLN A 76 -23.13 -5.92 4.02
CA GLN A 76 -24.12 -5.16 4.79
C GLN A 76 -25.54 -5.57 4.34
N GLY A 77 -26.28 -6.21 5.25
CA GLY A 77 -27.63 -6.72 4.98
C GLY A 77 -27.68 -7.97 4.10
N GLY A 78 -26.58 -8.72 3.95
CA GLY A 78 -26.54 -9.96 3.17
C GLY A 78 -26.41 -9.80 1.65
N PHE A 79 -26.41 -8.56 1.13
CA PHE A 79 -26.32 -8.25 -0.31
C PHE A 79 -24.96 -7.64 -0.69
N ASP A 80 -24.45 -8.00 -1.88
CA ASP A 80 -23.26 -7.39 -2.46
C ASP A 80 -23.59 -6.05 -3.12
N ASN A 81 -23.45 -4.98 -2.34
CA ASN A 81 -23.73 -3.61 -2.79
C ASN A 81 -22.49 -2.88 -3.33
N ARG A 82 -21.38 -3.58 -3.59
CA ARG A 82 -20.12 -2.95 -4.03
C ARG A 82 -20.33 -2.06 -5.25
N LYS A 83 -21.05 -2.52 -6.27
CA LYS A 83 -21.30 -1.74 -7.50
C LYS A 83 -21.87 -0.33 -7.23
N SER A 84 -22.73 -0.19 -6.23
CA SER A 84 -23.33 1.12 -5.84
C SER A 84 -22.39 2.02 -5.02
N ARG A 85 -21.33 1.45 -4.44
CA ARG A 85 -20.36 2.13 -3.56
C ARG A 85 -19.04 2.44 -4.23
N TRP A 86 -18.94 2.19 -5.54
CA TRP A 86 -17.76 2.53 -6.32
C TRP A 86 -17.63 4.05 -6.41
N ASP A 87 -16.57 4.58 -5.80
CA ASP A 87 -16.13 5.97 -5.96
C ASP A 87 -14.66 5.93 -6.38
N GLU A 88 -14.42 6.17 -7.66
CA GLU A 88 -13.07 6.10 -8.24
C GLU A 88 -12.17 7.21 -7.69
N ARG A 89 -12.71 8.42 -7.51
CA ARG A 89 -11.92 9.57 -7.08
C ARG A 89 -11.45 9.40 -5.65
N GLU A 90 -12.33 8.94 -4.77
CA GLU A 90 -11.97 8.64 -3.39
C GLU A 90 -10.95 7.48 -3.32
N LEU A 91 -11.21 6.39 -4.06
CA LEU A 91 -10.38 5.20 -4.01
C LEU A 91 -8.97 5.42 -4.56
N LEU A 92 -8.85 6.10 -5.70
CA LEU A 92 -7.56 6.43 -6.31
C LEU A 92 -6.91 7.65 -5.65
N GLY A 93 -7.66 8.45 -4.91
CA GLY A 93 -7.15 9.51 -4.04
C GLY A 93 -6.53 8.94 -2.77
N ASP A 94 -7.21 9.12 -1.64
CA ASP A 94 -6.66 8.84 -0.31
C ASP A 94 -6.42 7.34 -0.07
N PHE A 95 -7.20 6.47 -0.71
CA PHE A 95 -7.17 5.05 -0.40
C PHE A 95 -6.30 4.21 -1.34
N ALA A 96 -5.61 4.80 -2.32
CA ALA A 96 -4.94 4.00 -3.36
C ALA A 96 -3.80 3.14 -2.80
N THR A 97 -3.00 3.69 -1.87
CA THR A 97 -1.86 2.97 -1.28
C THR A 97 -2.31 1.85 -0.33
N ILE A 98 -3.34 2.10 0.49
CA ILE A 98 -3.92 1.05 1.33
C ILE A 98 -4.62 0.00 0.46
N TYR A 99 -5.26 0.41 -0.65
CA TYR A 99 -5.90 -0.54 -1.54
C TYR A 99 -4.89 -1.46 -2.24
N ALA A 100 -3.77 -0.90 -2.71
CA ALA A 100 -2.66 -1.67 -3.25
C ALA A 100 -2.06 -2.64 -2.21
N LEU A 101 -1.89 -2.20 -0.96
CA LEU A 101 -1.47 -3.07 0.13
C LEU A 101 -2.45 -4.25 0.34
N LEU A 102 -3.76 -3.99 0.34
CA LEU A 102 -4.76 -5.05 0.49
C LEU A 102 -4.77 -6.01 -0.71
N ILE A 103 -4.53 -5.50 -1.93
CA ILE A 103 -4.33 -6.34 -3.13
C ILE A 103 -3.10 -7.25 -2.94
N TYR A 104 -1.98 -6.67 -2.53
CA TYR A 104 -0.72 -7.38 -2.27
C TYR A 104 -0.89 -8.51 -1.24
N LEU A 105 -1.63 -8.24 -0.16
CA LEU A 105 -1.96 -9.20 0.90
C LEU A 105 -3.11 -10.15 0.56
N ARG A 106 -3.61 -10.15 -0.68
CA ARG A 106 -4.74 -11.00 -1.13
C ARG A 106 -6.01 -10.79 -0.31
N CYS A 107 -6.21 -9.59 0.22
CA CYS A 107 -7.40 -9.19 0.95
C CYS A 107 -8.11 -7.93 0.42
N PRO A 108 -8.20 -7.71 -0.91
CA PRO A 108 -8.71 -6.45 -1.46
C PRO A 108 -10.19 -6.18 -1.15
N GLY A 109 -10.98 -7.20 -0.77
CA GLY A 109 -12.36 -7.01 -0.34
C GLY A 109 -12.50 -6.13 0.91
N LEU A 110 -11.47 -6.09 1.76
CA LEU A 110 -11.47 -5.30 2.99
C LEU A 110 -11.48 -3.78 2.77
N ILE A 111 -11.25 -3.31 1.53
CA ILE A 111 -11.18 -1.88 1.22
C ILE A 111 -12.45 -1.13 1.62
N SER A 112 -13.61 -1.78 1.55
CA SER A 112 -14.88 -1.21 2.02
C SER A 112 -14.84 -0.90 3.51
N SER A 113 -14.27 -1.80 4.33
CA SER A 113 -14.13 -1.60 5.77
C SER A 113 -13.12 -0.50 6.11
N PHE A 114 -12.00 -0.43 5.36
CA PHE A 114 -11.04 0.68 5.52
C PHE A 114 -11.66 2.05 5.19
N ARG A 115 -12.45 2.14 4.11
CA ARG A 115 -13.20 3.35 3.75
C ARG A 115 -14.20 3.75 4.82
N GLN A 116 -14.99 2.80 5.33
CA GLN A 116 -15.98 3.05 6.40
C GLN A 116 -15.34 3.58 7.68
N ASN A 117 -14.11 3.17 8.00
CA ASN A 117 -13.37 3.63 9.17
C ASN A 117 -12.47 4.86 8.87
N GLY A 118 -12.45 5.37 7.64
CA GLY A 118 -11.66 6.53 7.24
C GLY A 118 -10.13 6.30 7.29
N LEU A 119 -9.70 5.04 7.23
CA LEU A 119 -8.32 4.62 7.43
C LEU A 119 -7.58 4.50 6.10
N SER A 120 -6.55 5.33 5.94
CA SER A 120 -5.71 5.35 4.76
C SER A 120 -4.25 5.48 5.14
N LEU A 121 -3.36 4.98 4.28
CA LEU A 121 -1.92 5.18 4.42
C LEU A 121 -1.49 6.59 3.97
N SER A 122 -2.34 7.34 3.27
CA SER A 122 -2.05 8.75 2.92
C SER A 122 -1.93 9.65 4.16
N LYS A 123 -2.53 9.26 5.29
CA LYS A 123 -2.55 10.02 6.55
C LYS A 123 -1.44 9.62 7.54
N GLY A 124 -0.61 8.63 7.18
CA GLY A 124 0.47 8.13 8.03
C GLY A 124 0.41 6.63 8.25
N TYR A 125 1.33 6.13 9.09
CA TYR A 125 1.41 4.71 9.43
C TYR A 125 0.25 4.27 10.32
N LEU A 126 -0.43 3.20 9.92
CA LEU A 126 -1.51 2.57 10.70
C LEU A 126 -0.96 1.92 11.96
N SER A 127 -1.66 2.01 13.09
CA SER A 127 -1.32 1.37 14.37
C SER A 127 -2.19 0.13 14.64
N HIS A 128 -1.88 -0.62 15.72
CA HIS A 128 -2.69 -1.77 16.13
C HIS A 128 -4.13 -1.38 16.46
N ASP A 129 -4.31 -0.29 17.21
CA ASP A 129 -5.60 0.21 17.70
C ASP A 129 -6.49 0.63 16.52
N GLN A 130 -5.91 1.28 15.52
CA GLN A 130 -6.61 1.64 14.28
C GLN A 130 -7.12 0.42 13.50
N LEU A 131 -6.57 -0.77 13.71
CA LEU A 131 -6.95 -1.99 12.99
C LEU A 131 -7.87 -2.91 13.80
N GLU A 132 -8.34 -2.49 14.98
CA GLU A 132 -9.27 -3.27 15.82
C GLU A 132 -10.63 -3.51 15.15
N PHE A 133 -11.04 -2.66 14.20
CA PHE A 133 -12.28 -2.87 13.46
C PHE A 133 -12.29 -4.20 12.69
N LEU A 134 -11.11 -4.77 12.37
CA LEU A 134 -11.02 -6.08 11.72
C LEU A 134 -11.58 -7.21 12.58
N ASP A 135 -11.61 -7.05 13.91
CA ASP A 135 -12.17 -8.04 14.83
C ASP A 135 -13.70 -8.05 14.79
N ARG A 136 -14.31 -7.01 14.21
CA ARG A 136 -15.76 -6.85 14.03
C ARG A 136 -16.22 -7.24 12.62
N CYS A 137 -15.31 -7.73 11.78
CA CYS A 137 -15.66 -8.26 10.45
C CYS A 137 -16.22 -9.68 10.61
N ASP A 138 -17.54 -9.84 10.49
CA ASP A 138 -18.25 -11.12 10.66
C ASP A 138 -17.66 -12.28 9.83
N ASP A 139 -17.07 -11.96 8.69
CA ASP A 139 -16.50 -12.91 7.73
C ASP A 139 -15.04 -13.34 8.04
N LEU A 140 -14.42 -12.80 9.09
CA LEU A 140 -13.07 -13.14 9.55
C LEU A 140 -13.11 -13.87 10.88
N THR A 141 -12.35 -14.95 11.00
CA THR A 141 -12.06 -15.52 12.32
C THR A 141 -11.09 -14.62 13.10
N ALA A 142 -11.07 -14.70 14.42
CA ALA A 142 -10.13 -13.94 15.25
C ALA A 142 -8.65 -14.16 14.85
N LEU A 143 -8.30 -15.39 14.46
CA LEU A 143 -6.97 -15.71 13.96
C LEU A 143 -6.69 -15.05 12.60
N GLN A 144 -7.66 -15.04 11.69
CA GLN A 144 -7.54 -14.35 10.40
C GLN A 144 -7.37 -12.84 10.57
N ALA A 145 -8.19 -12.22 11.42
CA ALA A 145 -8.10 -10.79 11.72
C ALA A 145 -6.72 -10.43 12.30
N LYS A 146 -6.22 -11.22 13.26
CA LYS A 146 -4.88 -11.05 13.84
C LYS A 146 -3.77 -11.18 12.79
N ASN A 147 -3.83 -12.19 11.94
CA ASN A 147 -2.81 -12.40 10.90
C ASN A 147 -2.80 -11.25 9.88
N ILE A 148 -3.97 -10.83 9.39
CA ILE A 148 -4.11 -9.71 8.46
C ILE A 148 -3.59 -8.42 9.10
N ARG A 149 -3.92 -8.16 10.38
CA ARG A 149 -3.41 -7.00 11.12
C ARG A 149 -1.88 -7.00 11.13
N ASN A 150 -1.26 -8.11 11.51
CA ASN A 150 0.20 -8.21 11.56
C ASN A 150 0.84 -8.01 10.19
N GLU A 151 0.24 -8.56 9.13
CA GLU A 151 0.73 -8.37 7.77
C GLU A 151 0.62 -6.92 7.30
N ILE A 152 -0.50 -6.25 7.57
CA ILE A 152 -0.68 -4.82 7.26
C ILE A 152 0.37 -3.98 7.99
N LEU A 153 0.57 -4.21 9.29
CA LEU A 153 1.53 -3.45 10.10
C LEU A 153 2.97 -3.69 9.67
N ARG A 154 3.29 -4.89 9.16
CA ARG A 154 4.61 -5.21 8.60
C ARG A 154 4.83 -4.56 7.23
N SER A 155 3.86 -4.70 6.34
CA SER A 155 3.98 -4.28 4.94
C SER A 155 3.65 -2.80 4.71
N ARG A 156 3.07 -2.08 5.69
CA ARG A 156 2.74 -0.64 5.57
C ARG A 156 3.94 0.22 5.14
N TYR A 157 5.15 -0.15 5.54
CA TYR A 157 6.37 0.60 5.21
C TYR A 157 6.77 0.50 3.73
N GLN A 158 6.32 -0.55 3.03
CA GLN A 158 6.54 -0.71 1.59
C GLN A 158 5.55 0.13 0.77
N PHE A 159 4.37 0.44 1.32
CA PHE A 159 3.28 1.15 0.62
C PHE A 159 3.10 2.60 1.09
N HIS A 160 3.72 2.96 2.20
CA HIS A 160 3.82 4.33 2.70
C HIS A 160 5.26 4.65 3.02
N VAL A 161 5.87 5.44 2.14
CA VAL A 161 7.24 5.91 2.30
C VAL A 161 7.21 7.37 2.72
N ARG A 162 7.95 7.68 3.79
CA ARG A 162 8.02 9.03 4.34
C ARG A 162 8.69 9.99 3.36
N LYS A 163 8.16 11.21 3.28
CA LYS A 163 8.82 12.29 2.54
C LYS A 163 10.01 12.85 3.29
N PHE A 164 11.11 13.09 2.58
CA PHE A 164 12.27 13.82 3.04
C PHE A 164 11.93 15.30 3.11
N SER A 165 12.16 15.89 4.27
CA SER A 165 11.91 17.30 4.56
C SER A 165 13.16 17.92 5.15
N LYS A 166 13.34 19.22 4.97
CA LYS A 166 14.37 19.95 5.72
C LYS A 166 14.00 19.91 7.20
N ARG A 167 14.90 19.42 8.04
CA ARG A 167 14.70 19.34 9.49
C ARG A 167 15.91 19.91 10.22
N ASN A 168 15.63 20.57 11.33
CA ASN A 168 16.64 21.09 12.25
C ASN A 168 16.82 20.20 13.48
N GLU A 169 16.06 19.09 13.55
CA GLU A 169 16.03 18.16 14.66
C GLU A 169 16.40 16.75 14.18
N ILE A 170 17.03 15.98 15.06
CA ILE A 170 17.34 14.57 14.82
C ILE A 170 16.04 13.78 14.79
N ILE A 171 15.90 12.94 13.77
CA ILE A 171 14.75 12.05 13.63
C ILE A 171 15.19 10.61 13.81
N ILE A 172 14.42 9.86 14.58
CA ILE A 172 14.59 8.43 14.71
C ILE A 172 13.56 7.78 13.80
N LEU A 173 14.06 7.01 12.83
CA LEU A 173 13.22 6.22 11.94
C LEU A 173 12.98 4.85 12.58
N ASP A 174 11.77 4.32 12.41
CA ASP A 174 11.53 2.92 12.73
C ASP A 174 12.45 2.05 11.87
N GLU A 175 13.05 1.04 12.48
CA GLU A 175 13.94 0.07 11.84
C GLU A 175 13.32 -0.67 10.64
N LYS A 176 12.00 -0.58 10.44
CA LYS A 176 11.26 -1.16 9.31
C LYS A 176 10.85 -0.11 8.27
N GLU A 177 11.05 1.19 8.52
CA GLU A 177 10.78 2.24 7.52
C GLU A 177 11.70 2.05 6.31
N THR A 178 11.11 2.02 5.11
CA THR A 178 11.89 1.99 3.87
C THR A 178 12.43 3.37 3.57
N LEU A 179 13.73 3.45 3.25
CA LEU A 179 14.38 4.64 2.75
C LEU A 179 14.52 4.56 1.21
N PRO A 180 13.78 5.37 0.44
CA PRO A 180 13.78 5.35 -1.03
C PRO A 180 15.00 6.08 -1.62
N ILE A 181 16.19 5.78 -1.09
CA ILE A 181 17.44 6.41 -1.50
C ILE A 181 18.11 5.63 -2.63
N GLN A 182 18.72 6.37 -3.54
CA GLN A 182 19.63 5.88 -4.57
C GLN A 182 20.99 6.54 -4.30
N GLU A 183 21.82 5.85 -3.53
CA GLU A 183 23.17 6.25 -3.16
C GLU A 183 24.14 6.05 -4.33
N ASP A 184 25.02 7.03 -4.50
CA ASP A 184 26.09 6.97 -5.49
C ASP A 184 27.14 5.93 -5.09
N GLN A 185 27.88 5.40 -6.07
CA GLN A 185 28.90 4.39 -5.79
C GLN A 185 30.14 4.97 -5.12
N ASP A 186 30.42 6.24 -5.36
CA ASP A 186 31.65 6.91 -4.93
C ASP A 186 31.37 7.85 -3.76
N ALA A 187 32.25 7.82 -2.75
CA ALA A 187 32.20 8.76 -1.64
C ALA A 187 32.55 10.17 -2.14
N ALA A 188 31.75 11.16 -1.74
CA ALA A 188 32.05 12.58 -1.96
C ALA A 188 33.16 13.08 -1.03
N GLY A 189 33.41 12.39 0.08
CA GLY A 189 34.47 12.73 1.01
C GLY A 189 34.74 11.64 2.03
N LYS A 190 35.96 11.62 2.55
CA LYS A 190 36.41 10.71 3.60
C LYS A 190 37.20 11.48 4.65
N GLY A 191 36.92 11.22 5.91
CA GLY A 191 37.66 11.79 7.04
C GLY A 191 37.93 10.74 8.11
N ASP A 192 38.53 11.17 9.22
CA ASP A 192 38.97 10.28 10.30
C ASP A 192 37.82 9.52 10.99
N PHE A 193 36.59 10.02 10.86
CA PHE A 193 35.40 9.50 11.54
C PHE A 193 34.35 8.91 10.61
N GLY A 194 34.58 8.86 9.30
CA GLY A 194 33.63 8.28 8.36
C GLY A 194 33.75 8.78 6.92
N GLU A 195 32.80 8.33 6.12
CA GLU A 195 32.69 8.61 4.69
C GLU A 195 31.33 9.25 4.40
N VAL A 196 31.31 10.16 3.42
CA VAL A 196 30.11 10.89 3.01
C VAL A 196 29.74 10.44 1.61
N TYR A 197 28.54 9.88 1.47
CA TYR A 197 28.01 9.44 0.18
C TYR A 197 26.86 10.33 -0.27
N PRO A 198 26.89 10.83 -1.52
CA PRO A 198 25.72 11.43 -2.13
C PRO A 198 24.60 10.41 -2.29
N PHE A 199 23.36 10.84 -2.14
CA PHE A 199 22.21 10.04 -2.49
C PHE A 199 21.11 10.90 -3.11
N ASN A 200 20.32 10.26 -3.95
CA ASN A 200 19.15 10.84 -4.57
C ASN A 200 17.88 10.23 -4.01
N VAL A 201 16.80 11.01 -3.98
CA VAL A 201 15.46 10.55 -3.63
C VAL A 201 14.50 10.97 -4.74
N ALA A 202 13.58 10.08 -5.12
CA ALA A 202 12.60 10.40 -6.16
C ALA A 202 11.74 11.61 -5.76
N PHE A 203 11.33 12.40 -6.76
CA PHE A 203 10.61 13.67 -6.55
C PHE A 203 9.33 13.53 -5.71
N GLU A 204 8.63 12.40 -5.80
CA GLU A 204 7.42 12.15 -5.00
C GLU A 204 7.69 12.03 -3.49
N TYR A 205 8.93 11.69 -3.11
CA TYR A 205 9.39 11.61 -1.73
C TYR A 205 10.12 12.86 -1.26
N GLN A 206 10.20 13.89 -2.09
CA GLN A 206 10.69 15.20 -1.66
C GLN A 206 9.50 16.01 -1.12
N ASP A 207 9.65 16.52 0.08
CA ASP A 207 8.76 17.54 0.62
C ASP A 207 8.94 18.87 -0.12
N GLU A 208 7.93 19.74 -0.08
CA GLU A 208 7.99 21.06 -0.71
C GLU A 208 9.19 21.89 -0.22
N SER A 209 9.61 21.70 1.04
CA SER A 209 10.80 22.35 1.61
C SER A 209 12.12 22.04 0.90
N LEU A 210 12.20 20.94 0.15
CA LEU A 210 13.39 20.56 -0.61
C LEU A 210 13.28 20.93 -2.10
N LYS A 211 12.07 21.11 -2.63
CA LYS A 211 11.82 21.39 -4.05
C LYS A 211 12.17 22.82 -4.47
N SER A 212 12.14 23.77 -3.53
CA SER A 212 12.45 25.18 -3.81
C SER A 212 13.92 25.45 -4.14
N TYR A 213 14.83 24.53 -3.80
CA TYR A 213 16.27 24.69 -4.03
C TYR A 213 16.75 24.21 -5.42
N GLN A 214 15.93 23.48 -6.18
CA GLN A 214 16.32 22.97 -7.51
C GLN A 214 15.99 23.93 -8.66
N ARG A 215 15.51 25.15 -8.37
CA ARG A 215 15.21 26.21 -9.37
C ARG A 215 16.16 27.42 -9.31
N ALA A 216 17.30 27.29 -8.62
CA ALA A 216 18.32 28.34 -8.52
C ALA A 216 19.58 27.94 -9.31
#